data_AF-A0A7W2RL29-F1
#
_entry.id   AF-A0A7W2RL29-F1
#
_cell.length_a   1.000
_cell.length_b   1.000
_cell.length_c   1.000
_cell.angle_alpha   90.00
_cell.angle_beta   90.00
_cell.angle_gamma   90.00
#
_symmetry.space_group_name_H-M   'P 1'
#
loop_
_entity.id
_entity.type
_entity.pdbx_description
1 polymer ?
#
loop_
_entity_poly.entity_id
_entity_poly.type
_entity_poly.pdbx_seq_one_letter_code
_entity_poly.pdbx_strand_id
1 'polypeptide(L)'
;MKFKQSMIATLIVTLLGACNFNGEDGADGISGDQGQAGLMGQTGKDSPRGLQIDLIGRALLNVESPEGAAEIVAYQQAKNWLYAINSSGSNVSVEIIDINAIDAASLTKNAEGVITNTNLTSTMTIDVSSNTLGDANSIAIDDNYNVLAVAMAAKETGVAGNIAFYDISGAQPQFIKNVSVGALPDMVTFSHDGNKVLVANEGEPSGDYAIDPEGSISVITIHNGVPSDTALSIDFNSFNDKKAQLTGQGVVFANPTGRTINGTIINTSVAMDLEPEYVTITKDNKTAYISLQENNAMAILDLETMEVNVRGLGFKSWADHMMDASDKDGGINLRQYPSLYGMYQPDTLTSYQWQGADFIVSANEGDGREYFFAAENEADCLTKGGLEFDVKDGCLSFTDEIRAKNLTLGESFDYLNNDNNDLGRLKVTSFLGASDNSTDGKGTYDKLFTYGARSFTIWDSNGLVVFDSGDQIARITASIHGHAFNNDEDANEGDTRSDAKGAEPEALSIGKIGTQNYLFIGLERMSGILAYNITNPYNVEFVEYFINRGLAEGQQISGDLGPEGMAFISAENSPTSQALLVVGNEISGSVAVWQIAEK
;
A
#
# COMPACT_ATOMS: atom_id res chain seq x y z
N MET A 1 56.52 47.58 -8.29
CA MET A 1 56.61 46.29 -8.99
C MET A 1 55.23 45.98 -9.55
N LYS A 2 55.10 46.17 -10.87
CA LYS A 2 54.07 45.73 -11.84
C LYS A 2 52.61 45.54 -11.38
N PHE A 3 51.82 46.60 -11.60
CA PHE A 3 50.42 46.51 -12.07
C PHE A 3 50.41 46.00 -13.51
N LYS A 4 49.92 44.78 -13.76
CA LYS A 4 49.56 44.27 -15.10
C LYS A 4 48.56 43.12 -14.96
N GLN A 5 47.27 43.41 -15.05
CA GLN A 5 46.22 42.48 -15.51
C GLN A 5 44.84 43.18 -15.57
N SER A 6 44.75 44.30 -16.29
CA SER A 6 43.44 44.91 -16.62
C SER A 6 43.47 45.72 -17.91
N MET A 7 44.05 45.15 -18.98
CA MET A 7 44.06 45.75 -20.32
C MET A 7 44.17 44.68 -21.42
N ILE A 8 43.34 43.63 -21.38
CA ILE A 8 43.10 42.71 -22.52
C ILE A 8 41.62 42.33 -22.56
N ALA A 9 40.73 43.31 -22.50
CA ALA A 9 39.30 43.11 -22.74
C ALA A 9 38.65 44.27 -23.52
N THR A 10 39.42 45.25 -23.98
CA THR A 10 38.88 46.49 -24.60
C THR A 10 39.59 46.85 -25.90
N LEU A 11 40.10 45.85 -26.64
CA LEU A 11 40.74 46.07 -27.95
C LEU A 11 40.44 44.97 -28.99
N ILE A 12 39.27 44.34 -28.91
CA ILE A 12 38.75 43.42 -29.96
C ILE A 12 37.31 43.83 -30.36
N VAL A 13 37.01 45.13 -30.41
CA VAL A 13 35.70 45.63 -30.87
C VAL A 13 35.81 46.69 -31.98
N THR A 14 37.00 46.98 -32.52
CA THR A 14 37.17 48.08 -33.49
C THR A 14 38.01 47.78 -34.73
N LEU A 15 38.01 46.53 -35.24
CA LEU A 15 38.72 46.18 -36.49
C LEU A 15 37.97 45.27 -37.49
N LEU A 16 36.64 45.21 -37.44
CA LEU A 16 35.83 44.45 -38.41
C LEU A 16 34.81 45.34 -39.14
N GLY A 17 35.30 46.43 -39.73
CA GLY A 17 34.49 47.36 -40.51
C GLY A 17 35.20 47.81 -41.77
N ALA A 18 35.54 46.88 -42.68
CA ALA A 18 35.80 47.16 -44.11
C ALA A 18 36.23 45.88 -44.86
N CYS A 19 35.27 45.03 -45.24
CA CYS A 19 35.44 44.06 -46.33
C CYS A 19 34.06 43.81 -46.97
N ASN A 20 33.74 44.51 -48.05
CA ASN A 20 32.64 44.15 -48.95
C ASN A 20 33.14 43.02 -49.86
N PHE A 21 32.72 41.79 -49.59
CA PHE A 21 32.78 40.68 -50.55
C PHE A 21 31.34 40.34 -50.98
N ASN A 22 30.89 40.92 -52.10
CA ASN A 22 29.77 40.34 -52.84
C ASN A 22 30.31 39.13 -53.60
N GLY A 23 30.29 37.96 -52.96
CA GLY A 23 30.28 36.69 -53.67
C GLY A 23 28.86 36.44 -54.16
N GLU A 24 28.68 36.20 -55.46
CA GLU A 24 27.42 35.65 -55.97
C GLU A 24 27.25 34.24 -55.40
N ASP A 25 26.09 33.93 -54.83
CA ASP A 25 25.78 32.59 -54.35
C ASP A 25 25.86 31.59 -55.52
N GLY A 26 26.55 30.47 -55.31
CA GLY A 26 26.58 29.38 -56.29
C GLY A 26 25.17 28.80 -56.47
N ALA A 27 24.84 28.43 -57.71
CA ALA A 27 23.53 27.85 -58.02
C ALA A 27 23.23 26.62 -57.13
N ASP A 28 22.01 26.56 -56.59
CA ASP A 28 21.54 25.43 -55.78
C ASP A 28 21.71 24.10 -56.55
N GLY A 29 22.23 23.08 -55.86
CA GLY A 29 22.26 21.73 -56.39
C GLY A 29 20.85 21.17 -56.61
N ILE A 30 20.70 20.31 -57.61
CA ILE A 30 19.44 19.57 -57.84
C ILE A 30 19.02 18.83 -56.56
N SER A 31 17.76 19.03 -56.14
CA SER A 31 17.18 18.29 -55.01
C SER A 31 17.25 16.79 -55.27
N GLY A 32 17.75 16.02 -54.30
CA GLY A 32 17.78 14.56 -54.38
C GLY A 32 16.36 13.97 -54.44
N ASP A 33 16.23 12.78 -55.02
CA ASP A 33 14.95 12.08 -55.13
C ASP A 33 14.33 11.85 -53.74
N GLN A 34 13.04 12.14 -53.62
CA GLN A 34 12.28 11.91 -52.40
C GLN A 34 12.21 10.40 -52.12
N GLY A 35 12.65 9.98 -50.92
CA GLY A 35 12.57 8.57 -50.50
C GLY A 35 11.13 8.04 -50.55
N GLN A 36 10.97 6.74 -50.83
CA GLN A 36 9.65 6.11 -50.82
C GLN A 36 8.98 6.27 -49.46
N ALA A 37 7.71 6.70 -49.47
CA ALA A 37 6.88 6.71 -48.28
C ALA A 37 6.80 5.30 -47.68
N GLY A 38 7.00 5.19 -46.36
CA GLY A 38 6.78 3.95 -45.64
C GLY A 38 5.33 3.48 -45.79
N LEU A 39 5.12 2.17 -45.62
CA LEU A 39 3.77 1.61 -45.63
C LEU A 39 2.93 2.27 -44.51
N MET A 40 1.69 2.67 -44.83
CA MET A 40 0.75 3.12 -43.81
C MET A 40 0.55 1.98 -42.79
N GLY A 41 0.70 2.30 -41.51
CA GLY A 41 0.32 1.40 -40.42
C GLY A 41 -1.18 1.09 -40.48
N GLN A 42 -1.58 -0.05 -39.91
CA GLN A 42 -3.00 -0.36 -39.76
C GLN A 42 -3.63 0.59 -38.73
N THR A 43 -4.88 1.01 -38.96
CA THR A 43 -5.67 1.74 -37.98
C THR A 43 -5.82 0.90 -36.72
N GLY A 44 -5.48 1.45 -35.55
CA GLY A 44 -5.73 0.81 -34.26
C GLY A 44 -7.22 0.54 -34.08
N LYS A 45 -7.56 -0.55 -33.38
CA LYS A 45 -8.92 -0.77 -32.88
C LYS A 45 -9.03 -0.03 -31.55
N ASP A 46 -10.11 0.71 -31.33
CA ASP A 46 -10.39 1.31 -30.03
C ASP A 46 -10.42 0.19 -28.97
N SER A 47 -9.70 0.38 -27.86
CA SER A 47 -9.76 -0.53 -26.73
C SER A 47 -11.19 -0.58 -26.17
N PRO A 48 -11.67 -1.74 -25.70
CA PRO A 48 -12.88 -1.82 -24.90
C PRO A 48 -12.81 -0.80 -23.75
N ARG A 49 -13.80 0.08 -23.65
CA ARG A 49 -13.81 1.17 -22.66
C ARG A 49 -14.50 0.80 -21.35
N GLY A 50 -14.83 -0.47 -21.15
CA GLY A 50 -15.54 -0.90 -19.95
C GLY A 50 -15.32 -2.38 -19.65
N LEU A 51 -15.45 -2.70 -18.37
CA LEU A 51 -15.45 -4.07 -17.86
C LEU A 51 -16.88 -4.44 -17.45
N GLN A 52 -17.28 -5.67 -17.75
CA GLN A 52 -18.41 -6.30 -17.09
C GLN A 52 -17.88 -7.01 -15.84
N ILE A 53 -18.46 -6.68 -14.69
CA ILE A 53 -18.01 -7.15 -13.38
C ILE A 53 -19.21 -7.75 -12.65
N ASP A 54 -19.14 -9.04 -12.34
CA ASP A 54 -20.23 -9.78 -11.71
C ASP A 54 -19.70 -10.55 -10.49
N LEU A 55 -20.33 -10.36 -9.31
CA LEU A 55 -20.04 -11.19 -8.14
C LEU A 55 -20.62 -12.59 -8.37
N ILE A 56 -19.76 -13.59 -8.51
CA ILE A 56 -20.18 -14.97 -8.84
C ILE A 56 -20.01 -15.92 -7.65
N GLY A 57 -19.09 -15.64 -6.74
CA GLY A 57 -18.78 -16.49 -5.60
C GLY A 57 -18.67 -15.68 -4.32
N ARG A 58 -19.19 -16.21 -3.20
CA ARG A 58 -19.05 -15.59 -1.88
C ARG A 58 -19.00 -16.66 -0.79
N ALA A 59 -17.98 -16.59 0.05
CA ALA A 59 -17.83 -17.38 1.28
C ALA A 59 -17.76 -16.45 2.51
N LEU A 60 -18.05 -17.00 3.69
CA LEU A 60 -17.90 -16.32 4.97
C LEU A 60 -17.07 -17.20 5.92
N LEU A 61 -16.11 -16.57 6.58
CA LEU A 61 -15.25 -17.14 7.60
C LEU A 61 -15.62 -16.51 8.95
N ASN A 62 -15.50 -17.31 10.01
CA ASN A 62 -15.82 -16.94 11.40
C ASN A 62 -16.97 -15.92 11.61
N VAL A 63 -18.19 -16.28 11.17
CA VAL A 63 -19.37 -15.38 11.19
C VAL A 63 -19.68 -14.76 12.57
N GLU A 64 -19.25 -15.39 13.65
CA GLU A 64 -19.48 -14.89 15.01
C GLU A 64 -18.51 -13.79 15.44
N SER A 65 -17.29 -13.77 14.88
CA SER A 65 -16.23 -12.80 15.15
C SER A 65 -15.35 -12.67 13.91
N PRO A 66 -15.82 -11.98 12.87
CA PRO A 66 -15.19 -12.04 11.55
C PRO A 66 -13.92 -11.20 11.39
N GLU A 67 -13.73 -10.17 12.22
CA GLU A 67 -12.57 -9.26 12.18
C GLU A 67 -11.25 -10.02 12.29
N GLY A 68 -10.34 -9.81 11.33
CA GLY A 68 -9.10 -10.61 11.18
C GLY A 68 -9.32 -11.97 10.51
N ALA A 69 -10.46 -12.22 9.87
CA ALA A 69 -10.69 -13.39 9.03
C ALA A 69 -10.79 -12.99 7.55
N ALA A 70 -10.29 -13.83 6.65
CA ALA A 70 -10.17 -13.53 5.22
C ALA A 70 -9.33 -12.30 4.90
N GLU A 71 -8.36 -11.97 5.74
CA GLU A 71 -7.39 -10.88 5.57
C GLU A 71 -6.59 -11.07 4.27
N ILE A 72 -5.71 -12.06 4.22
CA ILE A 72 -4.98 -12.41 2.99
C ILE A 72 -5.58 -13.64 2.29
N VAL A 73 -5.70 -13.53 0.96
CA VAL A 73 -6.17 -14.60 0.08
C VAL A 73 -5.10 -15.00 -0.95
N ALA A 74 -5.02 -16.30 -1.24
CA ALA A 74 -4.15 -16.85 -2.28
C ALA A 74 -4.90 -17.88 -3.13
N TYR A 75 -4.37 -18.16 -4.33
CA TYR A 75 -4.98 -19.08 -5.29
C TYR A 75 -4.01 -20.20 -5.67
N GLN A 76 -4.51 -21.44 -5.72
CA GLN A 76 -3.79 -22.58 -6.28
C GLN A 76 -4.38 -22.95 -7.66
N GLN A 77 -3.58 -22.79 -8.71
CA GLN A 77 -3.99 -23.06 -10.08
C GLN A 77 -4.31 -24.54 -10.33
N ALA A 78 -3.53 -25.47 -9.77
CA ALA A 78 -3.66 -26.89 -10.07
C ALA A 78 -5.02 -27.50 -9.69
N LYS A 79 -5.74 -26.88 -8.75
CA LYS A 79 -7.01 -27.40 -8.21
C LYS A 79 -8.16 -26.42 -8.26
N ASN A 80 -7.92 -25.17 -8.67
CA ASN A 80 -8.86 -24.07 -8.54
C ASN A 80 -9.34 -23.92 -7.08
N TRP A 81 -8.39 -23.86 -6.15
CA TRP A 81 -8.67 -23.66 -4.73
C TRP A 81 -8.21 -22.28 -4.28
N LEU A 82 -9.05 -21.62 -3.48
CA LEU A 82 -8.69 -20.42 -2.76
C LEU A 82 -8.24 -20.80 -1.35
N TYR A 83 -7.27 -20.06 -0.84
CA TYR A 83 -6.76 -20.14 0.51
C TYR A 83 -7.00 -18.77 1.16
N ALA A 84 -7.52 -18.75 2.37
CA ALA A 84 -7.80 -17.52 3.09
C ALA A 84 -7.37 -17.68 4.56
N ILE A 85 -6.64 -16.70 5.08
CA ILE A 85 -6.24 -16.69 6.49
C ILE A 85 -7.47 -16.50 7.38
N ASN A 86 -7.46 -17.10 8.55
CA ASN A 86 -8.40 -16.82 9.60
C ASN A 86 -7.65 -16.72 10.95
N SER A 87 -7.34 -15.49 11.33
CA SER A 87 -6.63 -15.10 12.56
C SER A 87 -7.57 -14.50 13.62
N SER A 88 -8.85 -14.31 13.29
CA SER A 88 -9.90 -13.77 14.18
C SER A 88 -10.17 -14.55 15.48
N GLY A 89 -9.63 -15.76 15.62
CA GLY A 89 -9.82 -16.63 16.77
C GLY A 89 -8.53 -16.93 17.53
N SER A 90 -8.62 -17.56 18.69
CA SER A 90 -7.44 -17.91 19.50
C SER A 90 -6.49 -18.92 18.84
N ASN A 91 -6.98 -19.64 17.82
CA ASN A 91 -6.22 -20.57 16.99
C ASN A 91 -6.26 -20.06 15.56
N VAL A 92 -5.10 -19.96 14.95
CA VAL A 92 -4.92 -19.56 13.56
C VAL A 92 -5.23 -20.73 12.63
N SER A 93 -5.94 -20.43 11.55
CA SER A 93 -6.23 -21.41 10.50
C SER A 93 -6.13 -20.81 9.10
N VAL A 94 -5.98 -21.69 8.11
CA VAL A 94 -6.13 -21.32 6.69
C VAL A 94 -7.29 -22.13 6.10
N GLU A 95 -8.30 -21.43 5.62
CA GLU A 95 -9.51 -21.98 5.04
C GLU A 95 -9.31 -22.21 3.55
N ILE A 96 -9.69 -23.39 3.06
CA ILE A 96 -9.54 -23.80 1.66
C ILE A 96 -10.93 -23.86 1.03
N ILE A 97 -11.15 -23.09 -0.02
CA ILE A 97 -12.45 -22.97 -0.70
C ILE A 97 -12.31 -23.47 -2.14
N ASP A 98 -13.12 -24.45 -2.53
CA ASP A 98 -13.13 -24.99 -3.88
C ASP A 98 -14.04 -24.15 -4.80
N ILE A 99 -13.48 -23.64 -5.91
CA ILE A 99 -14.21 -22.80 -6.87
C ILE A 99 -14.48 -23.47 -8.22
N ASN A 100 -14.33 -24.79 -8.34
CA ASN A 100 -14.59 -25.52 -9.60
C ASN A 100 -16.07 -25.49 -10.04
N ALA A 101 -17.00 -25.34 -9.10
CA ALA A 101 -18.44 -25.46 -9.34
C ALA A 101 -19.24 -24.28 -8.77
N ILE A 102 -18.79 -23.05 -9.07
CA ILE A 102 -19.51 -21.83 -8.68
C ILE A 102 -20.92 -21.80 -9.33
N ASP A 103 -21.96 -21.68 -8.50
CA ASP A 103 -23.33 -21.42 -8.95
C ASP A 103 -23.72 -19.96 -8.63
N ALA A 104 -23.40 -19.06 -9.55
CA ALA A 104 -23.70 -17.63 -9.42
C ALA A 104 -25.20 -17.33 -9.31
N ALA A 105 -26.07 -18.20 -9.85
CA ALA A 105 -27.52 -17.99 -9.81
C ALA A 105 -28.13 -18.17 -8.42
N SER A 106 -27.39 -18.79 -7.49
CA SER A 106 -27.80 -18.93 -6.09
C SER A 106 -27.56 -17.67 -5.25
N LEU A 107 -26.76 -16.72 -5.75
CA LEU A 107 -26.55 -15.44 -5.09
C LEU A 107 -27.73 -14.51 -5.36
N THR A 108 -28.26 -13.91 -4.29
CA THR A 108 -29.44 -13.04 -4.36
C THR A 108 -29.16 -11.70 -3.74
N LYS A 109 -29.52 -10.64 -4.47
CA LYS A 109 -29.46 -9.27 -3.97
C LYS A 109 -30.63 -9.01 -3.03
N ASN A 110 -30.35 -8.36 -1.90
CA ASN A 110 -31.36 -7.83 -0.99
C ASN A 110 -32.02 -6.55 -1.59
N ALA A 111 -32.84 -5.85 -0.80
CA ALA A 111 -33.53 -4.65 -1.24
C ALA A 111 -32.59 -3.46 -1.58
N GLU A 112 -31.37 -3.46 -1.02
CA GLU A 112 -30.32 -2.46 -1.29
C GLU A 112 -29.43 -2.86 -2.49
N GLY A 113 -29.63 -4.03 -3.08
CA GLY A 113 -28.79 -4.53 -4.16
C GLY A 113 -27.55 -5.30 -3.69
N VAL A 114 -27.44 -5.56 -2.38
CA VAL A 114 -26.28 -6.20 -1.73
C VAL A 114 -26.50 -7.71 -1.63
N ILE A 115 -25.46 -8.48 -1.90
CA ILE A 115 -25.46 -9.94 -1.78
C ILE A 115 -24.87 -10.30 -0.41
N THR A 116 -25.71 -10.83 0.47
CA THR A 116 -25.31 -11.24 1.84
C THR A 116 -25.32 -12.76 2.03
N ASN A 117 -26.00 -13.51 1.16
CA ASN A 117 -25.96 -14.96 1.19
C ASN A 117 -24.67 -15.49 0.56
N THR A 118 -24.30 -16.72 0.89
CA THR A 118 -23.11 -17.40 0.35
C THR A 118 -23.51 -18.51 -0.62
N ASN A 119 -22.60 -18.83 -1.54
CA ASN A 119 -22.68 -20.00 -2.41
C ASN A 119 -21.37 -20.82 -2.42
N LEU A 120 -20.36 -20.34 -1.69
CA LEU A 120 -19.10 -21.02 -1.43
C LEU A 120 -18.96 -21.29 0.06
N THR A 121 -18.23 -22.35 0.39
CA THR A 121 -17.93 -22.77 1.77
C THR A 121 -16.50 -23.29 1.84
N SER A 122 -15.87 -23.19 3.01
CA SER A 122 -14.61 -23.89 3.26
C SER A 122 -14.82 -25.41 3.10
N THR A 123 -14.03 -26.04 2.23
CA THR A 123 -14.03 -27.50 2.04
C THR A 123 -13.02 -28.19 2.95
N MET A 124 -11.99 -27.48 3.40
CA MET A 124 -10.94 -27.96 4.27
C MET A 124 -10.34 -26.81 5.06
N THR A 125 -9.84 -27.11 6.26
CA THR A 125 -9.18 -26.14 7.13
C THR A 125 -7.81 -26.68 7.51
N ILE A 126 -6.77 -25.86 7.36
CA ILE A 126 -5.45 -26.12 7.93
C ILE A 126 -5.42 -25.51 9.33
N ASP A 127 -5.30 -26.35 10.35
CA ASP A 127 -5.00 -25.90 11.71
C ASP A 127 -3.50 -25.57 11.79
N VAL A 128 -3.15 -24.31 11.54
CA VAL A 128 -1.74 -23.87 11.51
C VAL A 128 -1.15 -23.89 12.91
N SER A 129 -1.95 -23.52 13.92
CA SER A 129 -1.57 -23.55 15.33
C SER A 129 -1.16 -24.93 15.84
N SER A 130 -1.54 -26.02 15.16
CA SER A 130 -1.10 -27.37 15.50
C SER A 130 0.42 -27.59 15.33
N ASN A 131 1.08 -26.84 14.46
CA ASN A 131 2.52 -26.98 14.18
C ASN A 131 3.32 -25.70 14.46
N THR A 132 2.67 -24.54 14.46
CA THR A 132 3.36 -23.24 14.55
C THR A 132 2.60 -22.32 15.48
N LEU A 133 3.26 -21.90 16.56
CA LEU A 133 2.70 -20.94 17.50
C LEU A 133 2.85 -19.53 16.95
N GLY A 134 1.86 -18.69 17.22
CA GLY A 134 1.84 -17.33 16.72
C GLY A 134 0.49 -16.97 16.11
N ASP A 135 0.46 -15.78 15.53
CA ASP A 135 -0.64 -15.21 14.76
C ASP A 135 -0.22 -15.17 13.29
N ALA A 136 -1.15 -15.32 12.32
CA ALA A 136 -0.80 -15.30 10.89
C ALA A 136 -1.19 -13.97 10.26
N ASN A 137 -0.24 -13.39 9.51
CA ASN A 137 -0.42 -12.11 8.81
C ASN A 137 -0.54 -12.34 7.30
N SER A 138 0.26 -13.24 6.72
CA SER A 138 0.27 -13.44 5.25
C SER A 138 0.38 -14.89 4.80
N ILE A 139 -0.12 -15.17 3.60
CA ILE A 139 0.04 -16.44 2.88
C ILE A 139 0.50 -16.22 1.45
N ALA A 140 1.29 -17.16 0.93
CA ALA A 140 1.64 -17.21 -0.48
C ALA A 140 1.66 -18.64 -1.00
N ILE A 141 1.39 -18.81 -2.29
CA ILE A 141 1.39 -20.10 -2.97
C ILE A 141 2.37 -20.06 -4.13
N ASP A 142 3.23 -21.07 -4.20
CA ASP A 142 4.00 -21.39 -5.40
C ASP A 142 3.32 -22.52 -6.18
N ASP A 143 2.78 -22.19 -7.35
CA ASP A 143 2.14 -23.16 -8.24
C ASP A 143 3.15 -24.10 -8.93
N ASN A 144 4.44 -23.73 -9.01
CA ASN A 144 5.47 -24.55 -9.65
C ASN A 144 5.68 -25.87 -8.89
N TYR A 145 5.74 -25.79 -7.56
CA TYR A 145 5.96 -26.93 -6.68
C TYR A 145 4.75 -27.25 -5.79
N ASN A 146 3.66 -26.48 -5.88
CA ASN A 146 2.45 -26.61 -5.04
C ASN A 146 2.79 -26.53 -3.55
N VAL A 147 3.44 -25.44 -3.17
CA VAL A 147 3.84 -25.15 -1.79
C VAL A 147 3.09 -23.92 -1.29
N LEU A 148 2.49 -24.04 -0.11
CA LEU A 148 1.93 -22.92 0.66
C LEU A 148 2.96 -22.48 1.70
N ALA A 149 3.17 -21.17 1.81
CA ALA A 149 3.88 -20.52 2.90
C ALA A 149 2.90 -19.68 3.72
N VAL A 150 3.01 -19.74 5.05
CA VAL A 150 2.22 -18.93 5.99
C VAL A 150 3.20 -18.15 6.88
N ALA A 151 3.12 -16.82 6.88
CA ALA A 151 3.87 -15.96 7.78
C ALA A 151 3.24 -15.97 9.16
N MET A 152 4.02 -16.34 10.18
CA MET A 152 3.56 -16.55 11.55
C MET A 152 4.35 -15.65 12.51
N ALA A 153 3.71 -14.60 12.99
CA ALA A 153 4.23 -13.69 13.99
C ALA A 153 4.31 -14.34 15.36
N ALA A 154 5.39 -14.12 16.10
CA ALA A 154 5.49 -14.60 17.47
C ALA A 154 4.57 -13.78 18.39
N LYS A 155 3.95 -14.44 19.39
CA LYS A 155 3.04 -13.77 20.34
C LYS A 155 3.70 -12.71 21.22
N GLU A 156 5.01 -12.80 21.41
CA GLU A 156 5.77 -11.89 22.26
C GLU A 156 6.61 -10.97 21.35
N THR A 157 6.48 -9.66 21.56
CA THR A 157 7.21 -8.66 20.76
C THR A 157 8.73 -8.85 20.84
N GLY A 158 9.40 -8.63 19.72
CA GLY A 158 10.85 -8.82 19.59
C GLY A 158 11.33 -10.27 19.50
N VAL A 159 10.41 -11.25 19.52
CA VAL A 159 10.73 -12.65 19.24
C VAL A 159 10.61 -12.92 17.75
N ALA A 160 11.59 -13.65 17.21
CA ALA A 160 11.59 -14.12 15.83
C ALA A 160 10.33 -14.95 15.50
N GLY A 161 9.67 -14.62 14.40
CA GLY A 161 8.57 -15.38 13.83
C GLY A 161 9.04 -16.57 12.99
N ASN A 162 8.09 -17.19 12.28
CA ASN A 162 8.35 -18.32 11.41
C ASN A 162 7.58 -18.22 10.10
N ILE A 163 8.11 -18.83 9.04
CA ILE A 163 7.31 -19.24 7.89
C ILE A 163 6.97 -20.73 8.03
N ALA A 164 5.67 -21.04 8.10
CA ALA A 164 5.17 -22.41 8.11
C ALA A 164 4.90 -22.88 6.67
N PHE A 165 5.58 -23.94 6.24
CA PHE A 165 5.45 -24.48 4.89
C PHE A 165 4.56 -25.72 4.85
N TYR A 166 3.72 -25.80 3.82
CA TYR A 166 2.84 -26.94 3.55
C TYR A 166 2.96 -27.39 2.10
N ASP A 167 3.03 -28.70 1.89
CA ASP A 167 2.81 -29.32 0.58
C ASP A 167 1.31 -29.37 0.32
N ILE A 168 0.86 -28.73 -0.76
CA ILE A 168 -0.54 -28.67 -1.18
C ILE A 168 -0.77 -29.40 -2.51
N SER A 169 0.15 -30.25 -2.95
CA SER A 169 0.01 -31.07 -4.17
C SER A 169 -0.96 -32.23 -4.00
N GLY A 170 -1.00 -32.83 -2.80
CA GLY A 170 -1.82 -34.00 -2.48
C GLY A 170 -3.29 -33.68 -2.22
N ALA A 171 -4.11 -34.69 -1.90
CA ALA A 171 -5.53 -34.49 -1.60
C ALA A 171 -5.79 -33.70 -0.31
N GLN A 172 -4.80 -33.60 0.57
CA GLN A 172 -4.82 -32.86 1.83
C GLN A 172 -3.50 -32.09 1.96
N PRO A 173 -3.51 -30.85 2.48
CA PRO A 173 -2.28 -30.15 2.83
C PRO A 173 -1.45 -30.94 3.85
N GLN A 174 -0.14 -30.98 3.68
CA GLN A 174 0.78 -31.66 4.60
C GLN A 174 1.84 -30.68 5.08
N PHE A 175 1.99 -30.54 6.40
CA PHE A 175 3.03 -29.70 6.98
C PHE A 175 4.43 -30.21 6.59
N ILE A 176 5.30 -29.31 6.14
CA ILE A 176 6.69 -29.59 5.76
C ILE A 176 7.61 -29.26 6.93
N LYS A 177 7.70 -27.97 7.29
CA LYS A 177 8.55 -27.44 8.37
C LYS A 177 8.24 -25.97 8.66
N ASN A 178 8.76 -25.50 9.79
CA ASN A 178 8.93 -24.07 10.07
C ASN A 178 10.35 -23.63 9.73
N VAL A 179 10.49 -22.43 9.19
CA VAL A 179 11.77 -21.73 9.04
C VAL A 179 11.69 -20.42 9.82
N SER A 180 12.59 -20.23 10.77
CA SER A 180 12.62 -19.01 11.59
C SER A 180 13.11 -17.81 10.76
N VAL A 181 12.47 -16.66 10.97
CA VAL A 181 12.70 -15.39 10.26
C VAL A 181 12.80 -14.23 11.27
N GLY A 182 12.70 -12.98 10.83
CA GLY A 182 12.76 -11.79 11.70
C GLY A 182 11.58 -11.67 12.66
N ALA A 183 11.55 -10.59 13.44
CA ALA A 183 10.42 -10.27 14.30
C ALA A 183 9.24 -9.79 13.46
N LEU A 184 8.02 -10.21 13.80
CA LEU A 184 6.78 -9.83 13.11
C LEU A 184 6.87 -10.01 11.58
N PRO A 185 7.03 -11.26 11.07
CA PRO A 185 6.91 -11.53 9.64
C PRO A 185 5.50 -11.19 9.18
N ASP A 186 5.39 -10.08 8.48
CA ASP A 186 4.12 -9.51 8.11
C ASP A 186 3.68 -10.07 6.76
N MET A 187 4.42 -9.77 5.70
CA MET A 187 4.18 -10.33 4.38
C MET A 187 5.15 -11.45 3.97
N VAL A 188 4.63 -12.44 3.25
CA VAL A 188 5.43 -13.50 2.59
C VAL A 188 5.09 -13.64 1.11
N THR A 189 6.09 -13.82 0.25
CA THR A 189 5.89 -14.08 -1.18
C THR A 189 6.95 -14.98 -1.79
N PHE A 190 6.61 -15.70 -2.85
CA PHE A 190 7.55 -16.51 -3.64
C PHE A 190 8.11 -15.71 -4.82
N SER A 191 9.38 -15.97 -5.17
CA SER A 191 9.87 -15.58 -6.49
C SER A 191 9.10 -16.35 -7.58
N HIS A 192 8.93 -15.74 -8.75
CA HIS A 192 8.13 -16.30 -9.86
C HIS A 192 8.64 -17.67 -10.34
N ASP A 193 9.93 -17.95 -10.15
CA ASP A 193 10.56 -19.24 -10.48
C ASP A 193 10.49 -20.29 -9.35
N GLY A 194 9.88 -19.94 -8.22
CA GLY A 194 9.71 -20.81 -7.05
C GLY A 194 11.00 -21.12 -6.30
N ASN A 195 12.11 -20.43 -6.58
CA ASN A 195 13.43 -20.72 -5.99
C ASN A 195 13.74 -19.93 -4.71
N LYS A 196 12.97 -18.88 -4.40
CA LYS A 196 13.11 -18.07 -3.18
C LYS A 196 11.75 -17.77 -2.58
N VAL A 197 11.75 -17.59 -1.27
CA VAL A 197 10.68 -16.94 -0.52
C VAL A 197 11.28 -15.69 0.12
N LEU A 198 10.60 -14.56 -0.03
CA LEU A 198 10.93 -13.30 0.62
C LEU A 198 9.88 -13.02 1.68
N VAL A 199 10.35 -12.46 2.80
CA VAL A 199 9.51 -12.13 3.95
C VAL A 199 9.89 -10.73 4.42
N ALA A 200 8.92 -9.83 4.45
CA ALA A 200 9.04 -8.57 5.16
C ALA A 200 8.79 -8.84 6.65
N ASN A 201 9.76 -8.47 7.49
CA ASN A 201 9.66 -8.64 8.92
C ASN A 201 9.64 -7.23 9.50
N GLU A 202 8.46 -6.78 9.86
CA GLU A 202 8.14 -5.40 10.17
C GLU A 202 8.94 -4.92 11.37
N GLY A 203 8.87 -5.67 12.47
CA GLY A 203 9.66 -5.39 13.66
C GLY A 203 9.08 -4.27 14.53
N GLU A 204 7.76 -4.20 14.65
CA GLU A 204 7.11 -3.21 15.51
C GLU A 204 7.53 -3.28 16.99
N PRO A 205 7.51 -2.14 17.69
CA PRO A 205 7.77 -2.07 19.11
C PRO A 205 6.63 -2.65 19.96
N SER A 206 6.96 -3.06 21.17
CA SER A 206 5.97 -3.34 22.20
C SER A 206 5.20 -2.06 22.52
N GLY A 207 3.95 -2.17 22.99
CA GLY A 207 3.09 -1.01 23.23
C GLY A 207 3.62 0.09 24.17
N ASP A 208 4.58 -0.20 25.05
CA ASP A 208 5.29 0.79 25.88
C ASP A 208 6.70 1.16 25.38
N TYR A 209 7.06 0.74 24.18
CA TYR A 209 8.37 0.87 23.54
C TYR A 209 9.55 0.24 24.31
N ALA A 210 9.30 -0.60 25.32
CA ALA A 210 10.39 -1.21 26.08
C ALA A 210 11.20 -2.24 25.27
N ILE A 211 10.56 -2.85 24.28
CA ILE A 211 11.18 -3.73 23.28
C ILE A 211 10.86 -3.14 21.91
N ASP A 212 11.88 -2.82 21.14
CA ASP A 212 11.78 -2.25 19.79
C ASP A 212 12.79 -3.01 18.91
N PRO A 213 12.38 -4.10 18.24
CA PRO A 213 13.28 -4.89 17.42
C PRO A 213 13.66 -4.14 16.13
N GLU A 214 14.72 -4.60 15.45
CA GLU A 214 15.05 -4.05 14.13
C GLU A 214 14.19 -4.74 13.06
N GLY A 215 13.58 -3.95 12.17
CA GLY A 215 12.96 -4.46 10.96
C GLY A 215 13.99 -5.14 10.05
N SER A 216 13.55 -6.11 9.24
CA SER A 216 14.44 -6.88 8.36
C SER A 216 13.73 -7.57 7.21
N ILE A 217 14.50 -8.00 6.20
CA ILE A 217 14.00 -8.85 5.11
C ILE A 217 14.62 -10.23 5.24
N SER A 218 13.80 -11.28 5.21
CA SER A 218 14.26 -12.67 5.26
C SER A 218 14.12 -13.33 3.89
N VAL A 219 15.18 -14.01 3.43
CA VAL A 219 15.22 -14.74 2.16
C VAL A 219 15.46 -16.21 2.42
N ILE A 220 14.48 -17.04 2.08
CA ILE A 220 14.56 -18.50 2.21
C ILE A 220 14.76 -19.11 0.82
N THR A 221 15.84 -19.87 0.63
CA THR A 221 16.05 -20.59 -0.63
C THR A 221 15.21 -21.85 -0.68
N ILE A 222 14.54 -22.08 -1.82
CA ILE A 222 13.77 -23.29 -2.12
C ILE A 222 14.55 -24.16 -3.11
N HIS A 223 14.61 -25.47 -2.84
CA HIS A 223 15.24 -26.45 -3.72
C HIS A 223 14.21 -27.50 -4.14
N ASN A 224 13.70 -27.38 -5.37
CA ASN A 224 12.67 -28.27 -5.92
C ASN A 224 11.46 -28.44 -4.98
N GLY A 225 10.88 -27.32 -4.53
CA GLY A 225 9.75 -27.31 -3.60
C GLY A 225 10.10 -27.55 -2.13
N VAL A 226 11.37 -27.80 -1.79
CA VAL A 226 11.79 -27.99 -0.39
C VAL A 226 12.46 -26.73 0.14
N PRO A 227 11.93 -26.08 1.19
CA PRO A 227 12.57 -24.94 1.81
C PRO A 227 13.86 -25.33 2.55
N SER A 228 14.88 -24.48 2.46
CA SER A 228 16.07 -24.54 3.29
C SER A 228 15.74 -24.46 4.78
N ASP A 229 16.60 -24.98 5.64
CA ASP A 229 16.36 -25.00 7.09
C ASP A 229 16.57 -23.63 7.76
N THR A 230 17.17 -22.67 7.06
CA THR A 230 17.49 -21.33 7.56
C THR A 230 17.17 -20.26 6.53
N ALA A 231 16.72 -19.10 7.00
CA ALA A 231 16.64 -17.88 6.19
C ALA A 231 17.97 -17.11 6.22
N LEU A 232 18.27 -16.39 5.13
CA LEU A 232 19.22 -15.29 5.14
C LEU A 232 18.47 -14.04 5.61
N SER A 233 18.98 -13.36 6.64
CA SER A 233 18.43 -12.08 7.11
C SER A 233 19.22 -10.92 6.52
N ILE A 234 18.50 -9.91 6.03
CA ILE A 234 19.01 -8.66 5.49
C ILE A 234 18.52 -7.55 6.42
N ASP A 235 19.45 -6.88 7.08
CA ASP A 235 19.17 -5.83 8.05
C ASP A 235 19.31 -4.42 7.45
N PHE A 236 18.89 -3.41 8.23
CA PHE A 236 19.04 -1.99 7.87
C PHE A 236 20.14 -1.28 8.66
N ASN A 237 21.07 -2.00 9.29
CA ASN A 237 22.07 -1.40 10.19
C ASN A 237 23.00 -0.42 9.47
N SER A 238 23.24 -0.64 8.18
CA SER A 238 24.04 0.26 7.34
C SER A 238 23.43 1.66 7.16
N PHE A 239 22.14 1.84 7.49
CA PHE A 239 21.41 3.10 7.41
C PHE A 239 21.39 3.91 8.72
N ASN A 240 21.91 3.37 9.84
CA ASN A 240 21.90 4.05 11.14
C ASN A 240 22.58 5.44 11.11
N ASP A 241 23.61 5.63 10.29
CA ASP A 241 24.28 6.92 10.10
C ASP A 241 23.69 7.77 8.94
N LYS A 242 22.54 7.37 8.38
CA LYS A 242 21.93 7.96 7.17
C LYS A 242 20.64 8.72 7.41
N LYS A 243 20.17 8.85 8.66
CA LYS A 243 18.90 9.54 9.02
C LYS A 243 18.72 10.87 8.28
N ALA A 244 19.70 11.79 8.38
CA ALA A 244 19.61 13.10 7.72
C ALA A 244 19.54 13.03 6.19
N GLN A 245 20.23 12.08 5.56
CA GLN A 245 20.18 11.87 4.11
C GLN A 245 18.79 11.36 3.69
N LEU A 246 18.25 10.39 4.43
CA LEU A 246 16.96 9.77 4.15
C LEU A 246 15.80 10.75 4.40
N THR A 247 15.83 11.50 5.49
CA THR A 247 14.87 12.60 5.74
C THR A 247 14.90 13.64 4.62
N GLY A 248 16.08 13.97 4.09
CA GLY A 248 16.22 14.86 2.94
C GLY A 248 15.58 14.33 1.64
N GLN A 249 15.24 13.03 1.57
CA GLN A 249 14.51 12.39 0.47
C GLN A 249 13.02 12.21 0.77
N GLY A 250 12.55 12.60 1.95
CA GLY A 250 11.15 12.46 2.37
C GLY A 250 10.85 11.22 3.21
N VAL A 251 11.88 10.51 3.71
CA VAL A 251 11.68 9.44 4.71
C VAL A 251 11.30 10.05 6.05
N VAL A 252 10.26 9.50 6.68
CA VAL A 252 9.72 9.89 7.98
C VAL A 252 10.30 8.96 9.06
N PHE A 253 10.66 9.56 10.19
CA PHE A 253 11.18 8.84 11.36
C PHE A 253 10.46 9.37 12.59
N ALA A 254 9.44 8.63 13.03
CA ALA A 254 8.48 9.11 14.03
C ALA A 254 8.70 8.48 15.41
N ASN A 255 9.70 7.62 15.62
CA ASN A 255 9.85 6.96 16.92
C ASN A 255 10.15 7.92 18.11
N PRO A 256 9.63 7.63 19.33
CA PRO A 256 9.65 8.53 20.50
C PRO A 256 10.99 8.59 21.24
N THR A 257 12.11 8.63 20.52
CA THR A 257 13.45 8.68 21.10
C THR A 257 13.59 9.82 22.12
N GLY A 258 14.11 9.48 23.30
CA GLY A 258 14.36 10.40 24.42
C GLY A 258 13.18 10.54 25.39
N ARG A 259 12.01 9.98 25.10
CA ARG A 259 10.91 9.89 26.07
C ARG A 259 11.19 8.81 27.11
N THR A 260 10.67 8.98 28.32
CA THR A 260 10.60 7.92 29.32
C THR A 260 9.17 7.39 29.36
N ILE A 261 8.99 6.12 29.00
CA ILE A 261 7.70 5.43 28.99
C ILE A 261 7.83 4.19 29.88
N ASN A 262 6.88 4.03 30.80
CA ASN A 262 6.84 2.96 31.79
C ASN A 262 8.17 2.74 32.56
N GLY A 263 8.91 3.84 32.80
CA GLY A 263 10.21 3.82 33.48
C GLY A 263 11.42 3.52 32.59
N THR A 264 11.22 3.29 31.29
CA THR A 264 12.26 3.02 30.29
C THR A 264 12.50 4.26 29.44
N ILE A 265 13.77 4.68 29.30
CA ILE A 265 14.14 5.74 28.35
C ILE A 265 14.22 5.12 26.97
N ILE A 266 13.42 5.61 26.04
CA ILE A 266 13.34 5.09 24.67
C ILE A 266 14.51 5.63 23.86
N ASN A 267 15.17 4.75 23.11
CA ASN A 267 16.27 5.11 22.22
C ASN A 267 16.22 4.23 20.98
N THR A 268 15.85 4.81 19.84
CA THR A 268 15.63 4.10 18.58
C THR A 268 16.74 4.39 17.58
N SER A 269 17.11 3.38 16.80
CA SER A 269 18.03 3.50 15.66
C SER A 269 17.22 3.77 14.37
N VAL A 270 17.90 4.00 13.24
CA VAL A 270 17.19 4.02 11.94
C VAL A 270 16.69 2.62 11.61
N ALA A 271 17.46 1.58 11.90
CA ALA A 271 17.08 0.21 11.63
C ALA A 271 15.87 -0.29 12.45
N MET A 272 15.63 0.28 13.64
CA MET A 272 14.41 0.04 14.44
C MET A 272 13.20 0.80 13.89
N ASP A 273 13.41 1.99 13.32
CA ASP A 273 12.32 2.81 12.79
C ASP A 273 11.89 2.36 11.39
N LEU A 274 12.76 1.66 10.64
CA LEU A 274 12.42 1.12 9.32
C LEU A 274 11.68 -0.21 9.44
N GLU A 275 10.39 -0.21 9.12
CA GLU A 275 9.45 -1.33 9.27
C GLU A 275 8.99 -1.86 7.89
N PRO A 276 9.55 -2.99 7.41
CA PRO A 276 9.11 -3.63 6.18
C PRO A 276 7.75 -4.32 6.30
N GLU A 277 6.83 -4.02 5.40
CA GLU A 277 5.47 -4.54 5.46
C GLU A 277 5.14 -5.44 4.27
N TYR A 278 5.19 -4.92 3.03
CA TYR A 278 4.77 -5.64 1.81
C TYR A 278 5.92 -5.84 0.80
N VAL A 279 5.91 -6.94 0.03
CA VAL A 279 6.96 -7.26 -0.98
C VAL A 279 6.39 -7.51 -2.37
N THR A 280 6.99 -6.91 -3.40
CA THR A 280 6.80 -7.31 -4.80
C THR A 280 8.13 -7.65 -5.49
N ILE A 281 8.10 -8.62 -6.41
CA ILE A 281 9.30 -9.12 -7.11
C ILE A 281 9.15 -8.88 -8.60
N THR A 282 10.19 -8.31 -9.23
CA THR A 282 10.22 -8.08 -10.68
C THR A 282 10.10 -9.40 -11.43
N LYS A 283 9.53 -9.36 -12.64
CA LYS A 283 9.24 -10.55 -13.44
C LYS A 283 10.47 -11.42 -13.74
N ASP A 284 11.66 -10.82 -13.77
CA ASP A 284 12.92 -11.52 -14.01
C ASP A 284 13.57 -12.11 -12.75
N ASN A 285 12.92 -11.99 -11.59
CA ASN A 285 13.37 -12.46 -10.27
C ASN A 285 14.69 -11.83 -9.79
N LYS A 286 15.01 -10.61 -10.25
CA LYS A 286 16.28 -9.95 -9.88
C LYS A 286 16.15 -8.87 -8.84
N THR A 287 14.99 -8.23 -8.73
CA THR A 287 14.79 -7.13 -7.79
C THR A 287 13.51 -7.33 -7.04
N ALA A 288 13.56 -7.09 -5.73
CA ALA A 288 12.39 -6.96 -4.89
C ALA A 288 12.24 -5.52 -4.43
N TYR A 289 11.00 -5.06 -4.34
CA TYR A 289 10.61 -3.78 -3.79
C TYR A 289 9.76 -4.04 -2.55
N ILE A 290 10.07 -3.34 -1.47
CA ILE A 290 9.49 -3.57 -0.16
C ILE A 290 8.96 -2.24 0.38
N SER A 291 7.70 -2.19 0.83
CA SER A 291 7.15 -0.99 1.45
C SER A 291 7.77 -0.77 2.82
N LEU A 292 7.83 0.50 3.22
CA LEU A 292 8.21 0.97 4.54
C LEU A 292 7.20 2.06 4.89
N GLN A 293 5.98 1.64 5.26
CA GLN A 293 4.76 2.44 5.16
C GLN A 293 4.82 3.65 6.09
N GLU A 294 5.06 3.44 7.38
CA GLU A 294 5.20 4.44 8.45
C GLU A 294 6.31 5.44 8.10
N ASN A 295 7.32 4.97 7.38
CA ASN A 295 8.47 5.78 6.97
C ASN A 295 8.28 6.55 5.67
N ASN A 296 7.16 6.37 4.97
CA ASN A 296 6.92 6.97 3.65
C ASN A 296 8.08 6.67 2.68
N ALA A 297 8.53 5.41 2.66
CA ALA A 297 9.71 4.96 1.96
C ALA A 297 9.49 3.61 1.26
N MET A 298 10.49 3.21 0.48
CA MET A 298 10.55 1.90 -0.15
C MET A 298 11.99 1.38 -0.10
N ALA A 299 12.16 0.11 0.26
CA ALA A 299 13.42 -0.59 0.10
C ALA A 299 13.50 -1.30 -1.25
N ILE A 300 14.67 -1.29 -1.86
CA ILE A 300 14.98 -1.93 -3.15
C ILE A 300 16.09 -2.95 -2.88
N LEU A 301 15.77 -4.22 -3.05
CA LEU A 301 16.65 -5.35 -2.79
C LEU A 301 17.06 -6.03 -4.09
N ASP A 302 18.36 -6.12 -4.33
CA ASP A 302 18.93 -6.94 -5.39
C ASP A 302 18.99 -8.41 -4.95
N LEU A 303 18.33 -9.31 -5.69
CA LEU A 303 18.19 -10.73 -5.35
C LEU A 303 19.36 -11.60 -5.84
N GLU A 304 20.36 -11.01 -6.49
CA GLU A 304 21.63 -11.66 -6.83
C GLU A 304 22.70 -11.34 -5.79
N THR A 305 22.82 -10.07 -5.38
CA THR A 305 23.86 -9.58 -4.45
C THR A 305 23.39 -9.54 -3.00
N MET A 306 22.08 -9.51 -2.76
CA MET A 306 21.43 -9.27 -1.46
C MET A 306 21.73 -7.87 -0.89
N GLU A 307 22.11 -6.91 -1.73
CA GLU A 307 22.27 -5.51 -1.33
C GLU A 307 20.91 -4.81 -1.31
N VAL A 308 20.63 -4.11 -0.21
CA VAL A 308 19.41 -3.33 -0.01
C VAL A 308 19.72 -1.82 -0.05
N ASN A 309 18.85 -1.05 -0.68
CA ASN A 309 18.86 0.41 -0.69
C ASN A 309 17.50 0.95 -0.21
N VAL A 310 17.49 2.08 0.49
CA VAL A 310 16.25 2.75 0.94
C VAL A 310 16.04 4.04 0.17
N ARG A 311 14.82 4.27 -0.29
CA ARG A 311 14.40 5.44 -1.05
C ARG A 311 13.20 6.12 -0.41
N GLY A 312 13.32 7.42 -0.11
CA GLY A 312 12.18 8.24 0.30
C GLY A 312 11.30 8.59 -0.90
N LEU A 313 9.99 8.67 -0.67
CA LEU A 313 8.98 8.85 -1.72
C LEU A 313 8.61 10.32 -1.96
N GLY A 314 9.14 11.24 -1.15
CA GLY A 314 8.72 12.63 -1.16
C GLY A 314 7.28 12.79 -0.66
N PHE A 315 6.60 13.86 -1.09
CA PHE A 315 5.26 14.18 -0.60
C PHE A 315 4.38 14.72 -1.74
N LYS A 316 3.10 14.34 -1.76
CA LYS A 316 2.11 14.89 -2.69
C LYS A 316 1.62 16.24 -2.20
N SER A 317 1.53 17.26 -3.06
CA SER A 317 0.95 18.54 -2.68
C SER A 317 -0.56 18.56 -2.89
N TRP A 318 -1.32 19.04 -1.90
CA TRP A 318 -2.75 19.30 -2.02
C TRP A 318 -3.06 20.70 -2.58
N ALA A 319 -2.06 21.43 -3.09
CA ALA A 319 -2.27 22.68 -3.81
C ALA A 319 -2.94 22.45 -5.18
N ASP A 320 -2.61 21.33 -5.82
CA ASP A 320 -3.02 20.99 -7.19
C ASP A 320 -4.17 19.97 -7.24
N HIS A 321 -4.53 19.40 -6.08
CA HIS A 321 -5.55 18.36 -5.91
C HIS A 321 -6.57 18.76 -4.85
N MET A 322 -7.78 18.21 -4.94
CA MET A 322 -8.82 18.48 -3.97
C MET A 322 -8.94 17.35 -2.94
N MET A 323 -9.13 17.69 -1.67
CA MET A 323 -9.49 16.74 -0.63
C MET A 323 -10.59 17.29 0.26
N ASP A 324 -11.35 16.38 0.85
CA ASP A 324 -12.20 16.68 1.98
C ASP A 324 -11.39 16.50 3.27
N ALA A 325 -11.45 17.46 4.17
CA ALA A 325 -10.57 17.52 5.34
C ALA A 325 -11.32 17.46 6.69
N SER A 326 -12.65 17.43 6.67
CA SER A 326 -13.46 17.43 7.87
C SER A 326 -14.63 16.49 7.77
N ASP A 327 -14.94 15.82 8.88
CA ASP A 327 -16.11 14.98 9.11
C ASP A 327 -17.28 15.77 9.76
N LYS A 328 -17.19 17.11 9.80
CA LYS A 328 -18.10 17.97 10.59
C LYS A 328 -18.58 19.21 9.86
N ASP A 329 -18.24 19.41 8.59
CA ASP A 329 -18.59 20.59 7.80
C ASP A 329 -19.91 20.45 7.01
N GLY A 330 -20.59 19.31 7.15
CA GLY A 330 -21.93 19.08 6.63
C GLY A 330 -21.96 18.26 5.33
N GLY A 331 -20.91 17.51 5.04
CA GLY A 331 -20.77 16.61 3.90
C GLY A 331 -19.73 17.08 2.90
N ILE A 332 -19.66 16.41 1.75
CA ILE A 332 -18.59 16.56 0.74
C ILE A 332 -18.15 18.02 0.50
N ASN A 333 -16.91 18.30 0.86
CA ASN A 333 -16.28 19.61 0.76
C ASN A 333 -14.84 19.54 0.20
N LEU A 334 -14.72 19.03 -1.02
CA LEU A 334 -13.46 18.92 -1.74
C LEU A 334 -12.83 20.30 -2.03
N ARG A 335 -11.66 20.59 -1.44
CA ARG A 335 -10.91 21.84 -1.59
C ARG A 335 -9.41 21.62 -1.76
N GLN A 336 -8.74 22.63 -2.31
CA GLN A 336 -7.27 22.69 -2.40
C GLN A 336 -6.67 23.37 -1.17
N TYR A 337 -5.50 22.90 -0.74
CA TYR A 337 -4.78 23.40 0.42
C TYR A 337 -3.28 23.59 0.08
N PRO A 338 -2.82 24.83 -0.21
CA PRO A 338 -1.47 25.07 -0.74
C PRO A 338 -0.30 24.59 0.13
N SER A 339 -0.45 24.63 1.46
CA SER A 339 0.59 24.25 2.44
C SER A 339 0.34 22.89 3.09
N LEU A 340 -0.56 22.10 2.53
CA LEU A 340 -0.86 20.75 2.97
C LEU A 340 -0.28 19.75 1.98
N TYR A 341 0.30 18.68 2.53
CA TYR A 341 0.91 17.62 1.78
C TYR A 341 0.39 16.26 2.26
N GLY A 342 0.35 15.26 1.39
CA GLY A 342 0.11 13.86 1.75
C GLY A 342 1.41 13.07 1.72
N MET A 343 1.62 12.24 2.73
CA MET A 343 2.67 11.22 2.74
C MET A 343 2.17 10.02 1.92
N TYR A 344 2.97 9.47 1.02
CA TYR A 344 2.53 8.34 0.20
C TYR A 344 2.28 7.09 1.03
N GLN A 345 3.17 6.77 1.99
CA GLN A 345 2.99 5.67 2.95
C GLN A 345 2.33 4.43 2.32
N PRO A 346 3.08 3.74 1.44
CA PRO A 346 2.51 2.64 0.68
C PRO A 346 2.35 1.41 1.57
N ASP A 347 1.15 0.85 1.68
CA ASP A 347 0.97 -0.53 2.14
C ASP A 347 1.24 -1.46 0.94
N THR A 348 0.19 -1.87 0.20
CA THR A 348 0.32 -2.98 -0.73
C THR A 348 1.13 -2.55 -1.96
N LEU A 349 2.12 -3.38 -2.32
CA LEU A 349 2.94 -3.23 -3.52
C LEU A 349 2.69 -4.32 -4.56
N THR A 350 2.68 -3.92 -5.83
CA THR A 350 2.77 -4.86 -6.95
C THR A 350 3.71 -4.32 -8.02
N SER A 351 4.12 -5.17 -8.95
CA SER A 351 4.98 -4.77 -10.06
C SER A 351 4.54 -5.39 -11.37
N TYR A 352 4.78 -4.67 -12.46
CA TYR A 352 4.50 -5.13 -13.80
C TYR A 352 5.49 -4.55 -14.81
N GLN A 353 5.54 -5.16 -15.99
CA GLN A 353 6.42 -4.70 -17.07
C GLN A 353 5.65 -3.99 -18.17
N TRP A 354 6.24 -2.89 -18.65
CA TRP A 354 5.83 -2.24 -19.88
C TRP A 354 7.02 -1.95 -20.77
N GLN A 355 6.98 -2.45 -22.01
CA GLN A 355 8.07 -2.33 -22.99
C GLN A 355 9.45 -2.80 -22.46
N GLY A 356 9.46 -3.78 -21.56
CA GLY A 356 10.68 -4.35 -20.97
C GLY A 356 11.28 -3.56 -19.80
N ALA A 357 10.62 -2.49 -19.34
CA ALA A 357 10.95 -1.80 -18.10
C ALA A 357 9.98 -2.24 -16.98
N ASP A 358 10.49 -2.36 -15.77
CA ASP A 358 9.70 -2.65 -14.57
C ASP A 358 9.11 -1.37 -13.98
N PHE A 359 7.86 -1.48 -13.54
CA PHE A 359 7.11 -0.44 -12.84
C PHE A 359 6.52 -1.05 -11.58
N ILE A 360 6.45 -0.23 -10.54
CA ILE A 360 5.93 -0.60 -9.22
C ILE A 360 4.64 0.19 -9.03
N VAL A 361 3.62 -0.43 -8.46
CA VAL A 361 2.37 0.23 -8.11
C VAL A 361 2.15 0.08 -6.62
N SER A 362 1.84 1.18 -5.94
CA SER A 362 1.50 1.19 -4.51
C SER A 362 0.09 1.70 -4.27
N ALA A 363 -0.58 1.10 -3.30
CA ALA A 363 -1.74 1.68 -2.64
C ALA A 363 -1.25 2.59 -1.51
N ASN A 364 -1.72 3.83 -1.46
CA ASN A 364 -1.23 4.85 -0.52
C ASN A 364 -2.27 5.08 0.58
N GLU A 365 -2.49 4.04 1.39
CA GLU A 365 -3.45 3.99 2.50
C GLU A 365 -3.03 4.94 3.61
N GLY A 366 -1.89 4.60 4.20
CA GLY A 366 -1.02 5.42 5.00
C GLY A 366 -1.29 5.33 6.47
N ASP A 367 -0.39 4.68 7.19
CA ASP A 367 -0.55 4.42 8.61
C ASP A 367 0.26 5.31 9.54
N GLY A 368 -0.31 5.56 10.71
CA GLY A 368 0.28 6.34 11.78
C GLY A 368 0.76 5.44 12.90
N ARG A 369 1.83 5.83 13.58
CA ARG A 369 2.30 5.07 14.73
C ARG A 369 1.41 5.38 15.92
N GLU A 370 0.67 4.40 16.42
CA GLU A 370 -0.14 4.52 17.64
C GLU A 370 0.02 3.30 18.54
N TYR A 371 0.56 3.49 19.74
CA TYR A 371 0.85 2.39 20.65
C TYR A 371 0.25 2.63 22.04
N PHE A 372 -0.31 1.56 22.61
CA PHE A 372 -0.94 1.57 23.93
C PHE A 372 -0.29 0.55 24.87
N PHE A 373 -0.34 0.82 26.17
CA PHE A 373 0.06 -0.11 27.20
C PHE A 373 -0.92 -0.13 28.38
N ALA A 374 -0.87 -1.20 29.16
CA ALA A 374 -1.76 -1.36 30.29
C ALA A 374 -1.49 -0.29 31.39
N ALA A 375 -2.54 0.43 31.75
CA ALA A 375 -2.59 1.29 32.93
C ALA A 375 -3.94 1.12 33.65
N GLU A 376 -3.98 1.46 34.94
CA GLU A 376 -5.22 1.31 35.71
C GLU A 376 -6.21 2.46 35.51
N ASN A 377 -5.71 3.66 35.19
CA ASN A 377 -6.46 4.89 34.98
C ASN A 377 -5.52 5.99 34.46
N GLU A 378 -6.11 7.15 34.11
CA GLU A 378 -5.41 8.37 33.69
C GLU A 378 -4.20 8.75 34.57
N ALA A 379 -4.34 8.71 35.90
CA ALA A 379 -3.25 9.12 36.78
C ALA A 379 -2.05 8.16 36.74
N ASP A 380 -2.31 6.85 36.63
CA ASP A 380 -1.26 5.84 36.43
C ASP A 380 -0.60 5.99 35.05
N CYS A 381 -1.41 6.18 34.01
CA CYS A 381 -0.96 6.42 32.64
C CYS A 381 0.04 7.58 32.53
N LEU A 382 -0.35 8.76 33.01
CA LEU A 382 0.50 9.95 32.99
C LEU A 382 1.74 9.81 33.88
N THR A 383 1.63 9.10 35.02
CA THR A 383 2.79 8.84 35.91
C THR A 383 3.82 7.95 35.23
N LYS A 384 3.37 7.00 34.41
CA LYS A 384 4.22 6.14 33.58
C LYS A 384 4.69 6.81 32.29
N GLY A 385 4.36 8.08 32.07
CA GLY A 385 4.84 8.84 30.92
C GLY A 385 4.05 8.62 29.64
N GLY A 386 2.85 8.04 29.71
CA GLY A 386 1.90 8.03 28.59
C GLY A 386 1.25 9.40 28.35
N LEU A 387 0.42 9.46 27.32
CA LEU A 387 -0.19 10.67 26.76
C LEU A 387 -1.64 10.85 27.20
N GLU A 388 -2.44 9.79 27.15
CA GLU A 388 -3.88 9.79 27.43
C GLU A 388 -4.35 8.37 27.81
N PHE A 389 -5.31 8.25 28.72
CA PHE A 389 -5.92 6.96 29.06
C PHE A 389 -7.31 6.81 28.44
N ASP A 390 -7.48 5.77 27.65
CA ASP A 390 -8.76 5.25 27.22
C ASP A 390 -9.15 3.98 28.01
N VAL A 391 -10.45 3.80 28.25
CA VAL A 391 -10.96 2.68 29.05
C VAL A 391 -10.90 1.34 28.29
N LYS A 392 -11.04 1.37 26.97
CA LYS A 392 -10.95 0.21 26.09
C LYS A 392 -9.49 -0.12 25.77
N ASP A 393 -8.72 0.88 25.38
CA ASP A 393 -7.40 0.68 24.76
C ASP A 393 -6.24 0.77 25.77
N GLY A 394 -6.49 1.39 26.93
CA GLY A 394 -5.50 1.57 27.99
C GLY A 394 -4.78 2.92 27.86
N CYS A 395 -3.49 2.94 28.19
CA CYS A 395 -2.71 4.18 28.16
C CYS A 395 -1.98 4.33 26.83
N LEU A 396 -2.29 5.38 26.09
CA LEU A 396 -1.57 5.77 24.88
C LEU A 396 -0.12 6.11 25.26
N SER A 397 0.84 5.28 24.86
CA SER A 397 2.27 5.57 25.08
C SER A 397 2.75 6.65 24.12
N PHE A 398 2.34 6.53 22.86
CA PHE A 398 2.83 7.32 21.76
C PHE A 398 1.82 7.33 20.62
N THR A 399 1.65 8.52 20.04
CA THR A 399 1.07 8.68 18.71
C THR A 399 1.89 9.73 17.98
N ASP A 400 2.13 9.56 16.69
CA ASP A 400 2.70 10.62 15.85
C ASP A 400 1.61 11.50 15.21
N GLU A 401 0.34 11.11 15.35
CA GLU A 401 -0.83 11.83 14.86
C GLU A 401 -1.26 12.98 15.79
N ILE A 402 -1.68 14.08 15.18
CA ILE A 402 -2.29 15.21 15.88
C ILE A 402 -3.36 15.87 15.01
N ARG A 403 -4.41 16.38 15.64
CA ARG A 403 -5.44 17.17 14.94
C ARG A 403 -4.87 18.56 14.60
N ALA A 404 -5.09 19.03 13.38
CA ALA A 404 -4.57 20.34 12.94
C ALA A 404 -5.00 21.52 13.84
N LYS A 405 -6.18 21.48 14.45
CA LYS A 405 -6.64 22.51 15.42
C LYS A 405 -5.83 22.56 16.72
N ASN A 406 -5.10 21.49 17.04
CA ASN A 406 -4.24 21.41 18.22
C ASN A 406 -2.84 21.97 17.95
N LEU A 407 -2.52 22.29 16.70
CA LEU A 407 -1.25 22.88 16.29
C LEU A 407 -1.34 24.40 16.23
N THR A 408 -0.22 25.06 16.46
CA THR A 408 -0.07 26.49 16.13
C THR A 408 0.28 26.60 14.65
N LEU A 409 -0.67 27.04 13.83
CA LEU A 409 -0.44 27.22 12.38
C LEU A 409 0.17 28.59 12.08
N GLY A 410 1.14 28.63 11.17
CA GLY A 410 1.78 29.86 10.69
C GLY A 410 0.96 30.61 9.64
N GLU A 411 1.52 31.74 9.16
CA GLU A 411 0.85 32.66 8.21
C GLU A 411 0.41 31.96 6.90
N SER A 412 1.03 30.83 6.55
CA SER A 412 0.68 30.05 5.38
C SER A 412 -0.74 29.46 5.43
N PHE A 413 -1.37 29.43 6.60
CA PHE A 413 -2.74 28.95 6.83
C PHE A 413 -3.73 30.07 7.20
N ASP A 414 -3.37 31.35 7.11
CA ASP A 414 -4.23 32.50 7.45
C ASP A 414 -5.55 32.57 6.64
N TYR A 415 -5.63 31.82 5.54
CA TYR A 415 -6.84 31.70 4.71
C TYR A 415 -7.89 30.73 5.29
N LEU A 416 -7.54 30.00 6.36
CA LEU A 416 -8.37 29.00 7.02
C LEU A 416 -8.88 29.52 8.37
N ASN A 417 -9.98 28.95 8.84
CA ASN A 417 -10.43 29.17 10.22
C ASN A 417 -9.79 28.15 11.20
N ASN A 418 -9.27 27.03 10.66
CA ASN A 418 -8.71 25.90 11.43
C ASN A 418 -9.64 25.40 12.54
N ASP A 419 -10.95 25.39 12.27
CA ASP A 419 -11.98 24.92 13.20
C ASP A 419 -12.51 23.54 12.78
N ASN A 420 -13.58 23.07 13.44
CA ASN A 420 -14.14 21.77 13.12
C ASN A 420 -14.80 21.70 11.74
N ASN A 421 -15.20 22.81 11.12
CA ASN A 421 -15.87 22.83 9.82
C ASN A 421 -14.88 23.10 8.67
N ASP A 422 -13.58 22.95 8.94
CA ASP A 422 -12.47 23.23 8.04
C ASP A 422 -11.32 22.25 8.39
N LEU A 423 -10.08 22.58 8.04
CA LEU A 423 -8.90 21.75 8.27
C LEU A 423 -8.69 21.25 9.72
N GLY A 424 -9.29 21.89 10.73
CA GLY A 424 -8.97 21.65 12.13
C GLY A 424 -9.21 20.22 12.63
N ARG A 425 -10.07 19.45 11.97
CA ARG A 425 -10.30 18.03 12.28
C ARG A 425 -9.26 17.10 11.68
N LEU A 426 -8.57 17.51 10.62
CA LEU A 426 -7.66 16.65 9.88
C LEU A 426 -6.53 16.12 10.78
N LYS A 427 -6.32 14.79 10.75
CA LYS A 427 -5.14 14.13 11.32
C LYS A 427 -3.92 14.43 10.45
N VAL A 428 -2.84 14.88 11.10
CA VAL A 428 -1.56 15.21 10.48
C VAL A 428 -0.43 14.76 11.40
N THR A 429 0.75 14.50 10.86
CA THR A 429 1.91 14.17 11.70
C THR A 429 2.47 15.40 12.39
N SER A 430 2.89 15.25 13.65
CA SER A 430 3.59 16.30 14.40
C SER A 430 5.08 16.41 14.07
N PHE A 431 5.65 15.43 13.35
CA PHE A 431 7.10 15.30 13.12
C PHE A 431 7.62 16.11 11.92
N LEU A 432 6.72 16.72 11.13
CA LEU A 432 7.07 17.48 9.94
C LEU A 432 6.39 18.85 9.91
N GLY A 433 7.01 19.81 9.22
CA GLY A 433 6.37 21.09 8.87
C GLY A 433 6.49 22.22 9.89
N ALA A 434 6.99 21.94 11.09
CA ALA A 434 7.31 22.97 12.08
C ALA A 434 8.50 23.84 11.64
N SER A 435 8.35 25.17 11.72
CA SER A 435 9.35 26.17 11.35
C SER A 435 10.64 26.09 12.20
N ASP A 436 10.54 25.54 13.40
CA ASP A 436 11.64 25.31 14.34
C ASP A 436 12.11 23.83 14.40
N ASN A 437 11.53 22.96 13.57
CA ASN A 437 11.71 21.50 13.61
C ASN A 437 11.28 20.84 14.93
N SER A 438 10.32 21.41 15.66
CA SER A 438 9.62 20.70 16.75
C SER A 438 8.94 19.44 16.20
N THR A 439 9.00 18.36 16.98
CA THR A 439 8.34 17.07 16.72
C THR A 439 7.36 16.69 17.84
N ASP A 440 6.95 17.67 18.66
CA ASP A 440 6.08 17.46 19.83
C ASP A 440 4.75 18.22 19.74
N GLY A 441 4.43 18.75 18.55
CA GLY A 441 3.20 19.51 18.29
C GLY A 441 3.22 20.94 18.84
N LYS A 442 4.30 21.38 19.49
CA LYS A 442 4.36 22.71 20.16
C LYS A 442 5.00 23.81 19.32
N GLY A 443 5.61 23.47 18.19
CA GLY A 443 6.17 24.43 17.23
C GLY A 443 5.09 25.22 16.49
N THR A 444 5.52 26.18 15.67
CA THR A 444 4.67 26.84 14.67
C THR A 444 4.81 26.15 13.33
N TYR A 445 3.71 25.64 12.77
CA TYR A 445 3.69 24.82 11.56
C TYR A 445 3.35 25.66 10.33
N ASP A 446 4.31 25.76 9.39
CA ASP A 446 4.11 26.44 8.10
C ASP A 446 3.67 25.47 6.99
N LYS A 447 3.76 24.17 7.27
CA LYS A 447 3.29 23.07 6.43
C LYS A 447 2.67 22.01 7.31
N LEU A 448 1.74 21.25 6.74
CA LEU A 448 1.12 20.08 7.38
C LEU A 448 1.21 18.88 6.44
N PHE A 449 1.25 17.68 7.04
CA PHE A 449 1.45 16.42 6.33
C PHE A 449 0.40 15.42 6.82
N THR A 450 -0.49 14.99 5.93
CA THR A 450 -1.53 13.99 6.20
C THR A 450 -0.98 12.58 6.06
N TYR A 451 -1.59 11.66 6.80
CA TYR A 451 -1.41 10.23 6.58
C TYR A 451 -2.10 9.81 5.30
N GLY A 452 -1.40 8.98 4.54
CA GLY A 452 -1.81 8.57 3.22
C GLY A 452 -1.81 9.70 2.20
N ALA A 453 -1.59 9.32 0.94
CA ALA A 453 -1.81 10.22 -0.18
C ALA A 453 -3.26 10.13 -0.65
N ARG A 454 -4.07 9.18 -0.17
CA ARG A 454 -5.46 8.95 -0.65
C ARG A 454 -5.52 8.65 -2.15
N SER A 455 -4.47 8.02 -2.66
CA SER A 455 -4.25 7.70 -4.09
C SER A 455 -3.61 6.32 -4.23
N PHE A 456 -3.45 5.85 -5.45
CA PHE A 456 -2.39 4.91 -5.81
C PHE A 456 -1.35 5.61 -6.69
N THR A 457 -0.11 5.11 -6.65
CA THR A 457 1.02 5.64 -7.43
C THR A 457 1.67 4.54 -8.27
N ILE A 458 2.06 4.87 -9.50
CA ILE A 458 2.98 4.08 -10.33
C ILE A 458 4.37 4.73 -10.26
N TRP A 459 5.36 3.94 -9.89
CA TRP A 459 6.77 4.30 -9.77
C TRP A 459 7.60 3.63 -10.87
N ASP A 460 8.68 4.30 -11.28
CA ASP A 460 9.73 3.65 -12.05
C ASP A 460 10.62 2.76 -11.16
N SER A 461 11.55 2.03 -11.79
CA SER A 461 12.48 1.14 -11.08
C SER A 461 13.40 1.84 -10.06
N ASN A 462 13.50 3.17 -10.08
CA ASN A 462 14.30 3.98 -9.15
C ASN A 462 13.44 4.62 -8.03
N GLY A 463 12.15 4.29 -7.96
CA GLY A 463 11.22 4.91 -7.01
C GLY A 463 10.86 6.35 -7.36
N LEU A 464 10.85 6.73 -8.64
CA LEU A 464 10.36 8.03 -9.11
C LEU A 464 8.92 7.91 -9.60
N VAL A 465 8.08 8.90 -9.25
CA VAL A 465 6.67 8.95 -9.68
C VAL A 465 6.58 9.01 -11.21
N VAL A 466 5.83 8.07 -11.78
CA VAL A 466 5.43 8.04 -13.19
C VAL A 466 4.00 8.52 -13.35
N PHE A 467 3.12 8.09 -12.44
CA PHE A 467 1.72 8.50 -12.37
C PHE A 467 1.26 8.46 -10.91
N ASP A 468 0.50 9.45 -10.46
CA ASP A 468 -0.28 9.40 -9.23
C ASP A 468 -1.74 9.72 -9.58
N SER A 469 -2.68 9.01 -8.97
CA SER A 469 -4.11 9.22 -9.24
C SER A 469 -4.67 10.53 -8.67
N GLY A 470 -3.88 11.31 -7.92
CA GLY A 470 -4.23 12.63 -7.44
C GLY A 470 -5.41 12.57 -6.47
N ASP A 471 -6.51 13.21 -6.86
CA ASP A 471 -7.79 13.23 -6.15
C ASP A 471 -8.87 12.39 -6.86
N GLN A 472 -8.50 11.57 -7.85
CA GLN A 472 -9.47 10.84 -8.67
C GLN A 472 -10.36 9.92 -7.83
N ILE A 473 -9.79 9.18 -6.88
CA ILE A 473 -10.55 8.25 -6.03
C ILE A 473 -11.64 8.99 -5.27
N ALA A 474 -11.28 10.06 -4.54
CA ALA A 474 -12.24 10.86 -3.79
C ALA A 474 -13.34 11.47 -4.69
N ARG A 475 -12.98 11.98 -5.87
CA ARG A 475 -13.95 12.57 -6.80
C ARG A 475 -14.91 11.52 -7.39
N ILE A 476 -14.40 10.33 -7.70
CA ILE A 476 -15.19 9.21 -8.22
C ILE A 476 -16.16 8.73 -7.14
N THR A 477 -15.68 8.43 -5.94
CA THR A 477 -16.52 7.92 -4.85
C THR A 477 -17.53 8.96 -4.41
N ALA A 478 -17.16 10.24 -4.32
CA ALA A 478 -18.10 11.33 -4.04
C ALA A 478 -19.21 11.43 -5.10
N SER A 479 -18.85 11.29 -6.38
CA SER A 479 -19.83 11.33 -7.48
C SER A 479 -20.79 10.14 -7.48
N ILE A 480 -20.35 8.97 -7.00
CA ILE A 480 -21.15 7.75 -6.98
C ILE A 480 -22.05 7.71 -5.75
N HIS A 481 -21.50 8.04 -4.58
CA HIS A 481 -22.15 7.80 -3.29
C HIS A 481 -22.84 9.04 -2.69
N GLY A 482 -22.48 10.24 -3.12
CA GLY A 482 -23.06 11.48 -2.59
C GLY A 482 -22.97 11.52 -1.07
N HIS A 483 -24.13 11.50 -0.38
CA HIS A 483 -24.18 11.53 1.09
C HIS A 483 -23.51 10.34 1.78
N ALA A 484 -23.27 9.22 1.09
CA ALA A 484 -22.55 8.07 1.62
C ALA A 484 -21.07 8.05 1.21
N PHE A 485 -20.50 9.18 0.79
CA PHE A 485 -19.06 9.31 0.56
C PHE A 485 -18.27 9.10 1.86
N ASN A 486 -17.07 8.51 1.79
CA ASN A 486 -16.13 8.34 2.91
C ASN A 486 -16.77 7.87 4.24
N ASN A 487 -17.56 6.80 4.18
CA ASN A 487 -18.00 6.07 5.37
C ASN A 487 -16.83 5.35 6.03
N ASP A 488 -16.98 5.16 7.33
CA ASP A 488 -16.19 4.24 8.15
C ASP A 488 -16.53 2.76 7.89
N GLU A 489 -15.75 1.81 8.40
CA GLU A 489 -16.12 0.38 8.35
C GLU A 489 -17.23 -0.01 9.33
N ASP A 490 -17.36 0.72 10.44
CA ASP A 490 -18.21 0.37 11.60
C ASP A 490 -19.58 1.08 11.61
N ALA A 491 -19.83 1.94 10.62
CA ALA A 491 -21.08 2.65 10.46
C ALA A 491 -21.43 2.93 9.00
N ASN A 492 -22.74 3.04 8.73
CA ASN A 492 -23.25 3.63 7.49
C ASN A 492 -23.54 5.11 7.72
N GLU A 493 -22.52 5.87 8.09
CA GLU A 493 -22.56 7.33 8.25
C GLU A 493 -21.52 7.93 7.30
N GLY A 494 -21.98 8.69 6.30
CA GLY A 494 -21.06 9.29 5.34
C GLY A 494 -20.22 10.41 5.97
N ASP A 495 -19.09 10.68 5.33
CA ASP A 495 -18.12 11.73 5.63
C ASP A 495 -17.29 11.50 6.89
N THR A 496 -17.52 10.40 7.61
CA THR A 496 -16.84 10.10 8.88
C THR A 496 -15.35 9.87 8.74
N ARG A 497 -14.85 9.55 7.53
CA ARG A 497 -13.41 9.36 7.27
C ARG A 497 -12.69 10.54 6.63
N SER A 498 -13.39 11.64 6.32
CA SER A 498 -12.79 12.80 5.66
C SER A 498 -11.71 13.51 6.49
N ASP A 499 -11.79 13.45 7.82
CA ASP A 499 -10.80 14.01 8.75
C ASP A 499 -9.56 13.12 8.99
N ALA A 500 -9.49 11.94 8.37
CA ALA A 500 -8.44 10.93 8.56
C ALA A 500 -7.74 10.60 7.22
N LYS A 501 -7.60 9.32 6.84
CA LYS A 501 -6.96 8.90 5.58
C LYS A 501 -7.96 8.93 4.39
N GLY A 502 -9.22 9.27 4.62
CA GLY A 502 -10.20 9.60 3.58
C GLY A 502 -10.71 8.40 2.79
N ALA A 503 -10.18 8.20 1.58
CA ALA A 503 -10.62 7.10 0.72
C ALA A 503 -9.90 5.78 1.01
N GLU A 504 -8.75 5.84 1.70
CA GLU A 504 -7.97 4.71 2.26
C GLU A 504 -7.79 3.54 1.26
N PRO A 505 -7.01 3.76 0.17
CA PRO A 505 -6.73 2.70 -0.80
C PRO A 505 -5.66 1.76 -0.23
N GLU A 506 -6.01 0.50 -0.03
CA GLU A 506 -5.29 -0.49 0.77
C GLU A 506 -4.87 -1.68 -0.12
N ALA A 507 -5.79 -2.59 -0.36
CA ALA A 507 -5.54 -3.74 -1.19
C ALA A 507 -5.35 -3.40 -2.68
N LEU A 508 -4.41 -4.06 -3.35
CA LEU A 508 -4.33 -4.00 -4.82
C LEU A 508 -3.95 -5.31 -5.51
N SER A 509 -4.32 -5.40 -6.80
CA SER A 509 -3.88 -6.48 -7.67
C SER A 509 -3.82 -6.02 -9.12
N ILE A 510 -2.89 -6.59 -9.91
CA ILE A 510 -2.81 -6.35 -11.36
C ILE A 510 -3.20 -7.62 -12.10
N GLY A 511 -4.07 -7.46 -13.09
CA GLY A 511 -4.53 -8.52 -13.94
C GLY A 511 -4.48 -8.16 -15.42
N LYS A 512 -4.17 -9.14 -16.27
CA LYS A 512 -4.29 -8.99 -17.71
C LYS A 512 -5.63 -9.53 -18.19
N ILE A 513 -6.42 -8.69 -18.84
CA ILE A 513 -7.69 -9.06 -19.48
C ILE A 513 -7.56 -8.70 -20.95
N GLY A 514 -7.72 -9.69 -21.83
CA GLY A 514 -7.41 -9.51 -23.25
C GLY A 514 -5.94 -9.12 -23.46
N THR A 515 -5.70 -7.98 -24.09
CA THR A 515 -4.34 -7.43 -24.28
C THR A 515 -3.95 -6.39 -23.25
N GLN A 516 -4.89 -5.97 -22.40
CA GLN A 516 -4.75 -4.82 -21.52
C GLN A 516 -4.39 -5.24 -20.10
N ASN A 517 -3.54 -4.46 -19.43
CA ASN A 517 -3.32 -4.60 -18.00
C ASN A 517 -4.28 -3.69 -17.24
N TYR A 518 -4.94 -4.25 -16.23
CA TYR A 518 -5.82 -3.55 -15.33
C TYR A 518 -5.28 -3.63 -13.91
N LEU A 519 -5.34 -2.50 -13.21
CA LEU A 519 -5.11 -2.39 -11.79
C LEU A 519 -6.46 -2.38 -11.09
N PHE A 520 -6.61 -3.21 -10.06
CA PHE A 520 -7.72 -3.21 -9.13
C PHE A 520 -7.22 -2.65 -7.80
N ILE A 521 -7.88 -1.61 -7.29
CA ILE A 521 -7.57 -0.96 -6.00
C ILE A 521 -8.79 -1.07 -5.11
N GLY A 522 -8.65 -1.69 -3.95
CA GLY A 522 -9.64 -1.76 -2.88
C GLY A 522 -9.51 -0.56 -1.97
N LEU A 523 -10.66 -0.09 -1.48
CA LEU A 523 -10.74 0.93 -0.45
C LEU A 523 -11.18 0.24 0.84
N GLU A 524 -10.33 0.20 1.85
CA GLU A 524 -10.56 -0.56 3.09
C GLU A 524 -11.89 -0.12 3.75
N ARG A 525 -12.00 1.19 4.04
CA ARG A 525 -13.19 1.80 4.64
C ARG A 525 -14.41 1.65 3.74
N MET A 526 -14.49 2.41 2.65
CA MET A 526 -15.66 2.40 1.76
C MET A 526 -15.97 1.04 1.13
N SER A 527 -15.06 0.08 1.18
CA SER A 527 -15.18 -1.29 0.65
C SER A 527 -15.42 -1.37 -0.86
N GLY A 528 -15.20 -0.25 -1.55
CA GLY A 528 -15.31 -0.16 -3.00
C GLY A 528 -14.03 -0.59 -3.69
N ILE A 529 -14.16 -1.05 -4.94
CA ILE A 529 -13.02 -1.42 -5.77
C ILE A 529 -13.05 -0.59 -7.05
N LEU A 530 -11.90 0.01 -7.39
CA LEU A 530 -11.69 0.75 -8.62
C LEU A 530 -10.87 -0.09 -9.59
N ALA A 531 -11.27 -0.08 -10.87
CA ALA A 531 -10.49 -0.64 -11.96
C ALA A 531 -9.89 0.49 -12.83
N TYR A 532 -8.58 0.44 -13.04
CA TYR A 532 -7.85 1.35 -13.92
C TYR A 532 -7.15 0.57 -15.03
N ASN A 533 -7.21 1.05 -16.26
CA ASN A 533 -6.34 0.57 -17.31
C ASN A 533 -4.94 1.17 -17.12
N ILE A 534 -3.96 0.30 -16.87
CA ILE A 534 -2.55 0.67 -16.67
C ILE A 534 -1.66 0.09 -17.77
N THR A 535 -2.24 -0.30 -18.91
CA THR A 535 -1.48 -0.90 -20.02
C THR A 535 -0.34 0.00 -20.47
N ASN A 536 -0.53 1.33 -20.43
CA ASN A 536 0.53 2.30 -20.57
C ASN A 536 0.67 3.06 -19.23
N PRO A 537 1.80 2.93 -18.50
CA PRO A 537 2.00 3.62 -17.21
C PRO A 537 1.90 5.15 -17.32
N TYR A 538 2.11 5.72 -18.51
CA TYR A 538 2.05 7.15 -18.77
C TYR A 538 0.67 7.64 -19.27
N ASN A 539 -0.29 6.72 -19.44
CA ASN A 539 -1.66 7.03 -19.85
C ASN A 539 -2.63 6.09 -19.12
N VAL A 540 -2.72 6.28 -17.81
CA VAL A 540 -3.62 5.54 -16.92
C VAL A 540 -5.04 6.10 -17.03
N GLU A 541 -6.02 5.22 -17.16
CA GLU A 541 -7.43 5.61 -17.35
C GLU A 541 -8.32 4.86 -16.36
N PHE A 542 -9.21 5.58 -15.66
CA PHE A 542 -10.28 4.96 -14.87
C PHE A 542 -11.25 4.22 -15.79
N VAL A 543 -11.70 3.03 -15.37
CA VAL A 543 -12.54 2.14 -16.19
C VAL A 543 -13.87 1.83 -15.52
N GLU A 544 -13.86 1.39 -14.26
CA GLU A 544 -15.07 0.93 -13.58
C GLU A 544 -14.93 1.05 -12.06
N TYR A 545 -16.06 1.21 -11.37
CA TYR A 545 -16.17 1.12 -9.92
C TYR A 545 -17.23 0.07 -9.56
N PHE A 546 -16.94 -0.78 -8.59
CA PHE A 546 -17.87 -1.80 -8.11
C PHE A 546 -17.72 -2.01 -6.60
N ILE A 547 -18.80 -2.47 -5.98
CA ILE A 547 -18.92 -2.64 -4.54
C ILE A 547 -20.04 -3.64 -4.22
N ASN A 548 -19.89 -4.38 -3.12
CA ASN A 548 -20.95 -5.21 -2.54
C ASN A 548 -21.15 -4.85 -1.05
N ARG A 549 -21.51 -3.60 -0.76
CA ARG A 549 -21.72 -3.09 0.60
C ARG A 549 -23.03 -2.30 0.65
N GLY A 550 -23.80 -2.49 1.73
CA GLY A 550 -24.96 -1.65 2.04
C GLY A 550 -24.53 -0.34 2.68
N LEU A 551 -25.11 0.78 2.23
CA LEU A 551 -24.73 2.14 2.64
C LEU A 551 -25.91 2.95 3.18
N ALA A 552 -27.06 2.32 3.40
CA ALA A 552 -28.23 3.02 3.91
C ALA A 552 -28.02 3.43 5.37
N GLU A 553 -28.06 4.75 5.61
CA GLU A 553 -27.88 5.34 6.95
C GLU A 553 -28.86 4.76 7.97
N GLY A 554 -28.34 4.43 9.15
CA GLY A 554 -29.09 3.81 10.25
C GLY A 554 -29.51 2.36 10.03
N GLN A 555 -29.17 1.74 8.89
CA GLN A 555 -29.29 0.29 8.71
C GLN A 555 -28.07 -0.44 9.27
N GLN A 556 -28.24 -1.75 9.51
CA GLN A 556 -27.11 -2.62 9.85
C GLN A 556 -26.17 -2.72 8.66
N ILE A 557 -24.86 -2.74 8.95
CA ILE A 557 -23.84 -2.92 7.95
C ILE A 557 -24.01 -4.31 7.32
N SER A 558 -23.82 -4.40 6.00
CA SER A 558 -24.00 -5.64 5.26
C SER A 558 -23.13 -5.68 4.03
N GLY A 559 -22.84 -6.90 3.57
CA GLY A 559 -22.03 -7.15 2.39
C GLY A 559 -20.59 -7.49 2.75
N ASP A 560 -19.66 -7.01 1.92
CA ASP A 560 -18.23 -7.28 2.01
C ASP A 560 -17.53 -5.98 2.46
N LEU A 561 -16.72 -6.07 3.53
CA LEU A 561 -16.16 -4.94 4.27
C LEU A 561 -14.67 -5.12 4.54
N GLY A 562 -13.87 -4.07 4.33
CA GLY A 562 -12.42 -4.08 4.53
C GLY A 562 -11.64 -4.91 3.50
N PRO A 563 -11.67 -4.58 2.18
CA PRO A 563 -10.80 -5.24 1.21
C PRO A 563 -9.33 -5.11 1.59
N GLU A 564 -8.68 -6.25 1.82
CA GLU A 564 -7.33 -6.33 2.42
C GLU A 564 -6.37 -7.13 1.53
N GLY A 565 -6.69 -8.41 1.30
CA GLY A 565 -6.01 -9.24 0.32
C GLY A 565 -6.72 -9.28 -1.03
N MET A 566 -5.96 -9.22 -2.13
CA MET A 566 -6.49 -9.49 -3.48
C MET A 566 -5.64 -10.45 -4.30
N ALA A 567 -6.31 -11.37 -4.99
CA ALA A 567 -5.69 -12.27 -5.95
C ALA A 567 -6.41 -12.23 -7.30
N PHE A 568 -5.68 -11.86 -8.36
CA PHE A 568 -6.18 -11.95 -9.73
C PHE A 568 -5.93 -13.34 -10.33
N ILE A 569 -6.94 -13.92 -10.96
CA ILE A 569 -6.87 -15.19 -11.68
C ILE A 569 -7.15 -14.92 -13.16
N SER A 570 -6.18 -15.23 -14.02
CA SER A 570 -6.33 -15.06 -15.46
C SER A 570 -7.41 -15.99 -16.03
N ALA A 571 -8.02 -15.60 -17.15
CA ALA A 571 -9.06 -16.39 -17.80
C ALA A 571 -8.59 -17.81 -18.21
N GLU A 572 -7.30 -17.97 -18.52
CA GLU A 572 -6.68 -19.26 -18.86
C GLU A 572 -6.55 -20.21 -17.66
N ASN A 573 -6.41 -19.65 -16.46
CA ASN A 573 -6.21 -20.40 -15.21
C ASN A 573 -7.48 -20.48 -14.36
N SER A 574 -8.60 -19.93 -14.85
CA SER A 574 -9.86 -19.84 -14.14
C SER A 574 -10.82 -20.99 -14.49
N PRO A 575 -11.57 -21.55 -13.51
CA PRO A 575 -12.57 -22.58 -13.77
C PRO A 575 -13.74 -22.08 -14.61
N THR A 576 -13.98 -20.76 -14.70
CA THR A 576 -15.06 -20.18 -15.52
C THR A 576 -14.60 -19.80 -16.93
N SER A 577 -13.31 -19.97 -17.25
CA SER A 577 -12.69 -19.48 -18.50
C SER A 577 -12.83 -17.96 -18.71
N GLN A 578 -13.08 -17.21 -17.63
CA GLN A 578 -13.11 -15.75 -17.57
C GLN A 578 -12.15 -15.30 -16.46
N ALA A 579 -11.64 -14.08 -16.55
CA ALA A 579 -10.78 -13.55 -15.50
C ALA A 579 -11.57 -13.41 -14.19
N LEU A 580 -10.93 -13.70 -13.06
CA LEU A 580 -11.51 -13.53 -11.75
C LEU A 580 -10.65 -12.59 -10.91
N LEU A 581 -11.29 -11.80 -10.06
CA LEU A 581 -10.66 -11.09 -8.95
C LEU A 581 -11.23 -11.67 -7.65
N VAL A 582 -10.36 -12.21 -6.82
CA VAL A 582 -10.69 -12.69 -5.48
C VAL A 582 -10.29 -11.63 -4.48
N VAL A 583 -11.19 -11.31 -3.56
CA VAL A 583 -11.01 -10.25 -2.57
C VAL A 583 -11.29 -10.84 -1.19
N GLY A 584 -10.30 -10.79 -0.32
CA GLY A 584 -10.44 -10.98 1.12
C GLY A 584 -10.94 -9.70 1.77
N ASN A 585 -11.91 -9.82 2.67
CA ASN A 585 -12.58 -8.68 3.29
C ASN A 585 -12.60 -8.88 4.82
N GLU A 586 -11.60 -8.33 5.51
CA GLU A 586 -11.24 -8.72 6.87
C GLU A 586 -12.30 -8.38 7.92
N ILE A 587 -12.95 -7.22 7.81
CA ILE A 587 -13.98 -6.79 8.76
C ILE A 587 -15.23 -7.68 8.66
N SER A 588 -15.55 -8.12 7.44
CA SER A 588 -16.72 -8.97 7.17
C SER A 588 -16.42 -10.48 7.23
N GLY A 589 -15.15 -10.87 7.31
CA GLY A 589 -14.73 -12.27 7.21
C GLY A 589 -15.04 -12.89 5.85
N SER A 590 -15.26 -12.10 4.81
CA SER A 590 -15.81 -12.58 3.54
C SER A 590 -14.76 -12.74 2.44
N VAL A 591 -14.89 -13.82 1.67
CA VAL A 591 -14.11 -14.02 0.44
C VAL A 591 -15.05 -13.86 -0.73
N ALA A 592 -14.86 -12.79 -1.52
CA ALA A 592 -15.66 -12.45 -2.68
C ALA A 592 -14.92 -12.82 -3.98
N VAL A 593 -15.62 -13.45 -4.92
CA VAL A 593 -15.08 -13.84 -6.23
C VAL A 593 -15.85 -13.11 -7.34
N TRP A 594 -15.19 -12.13 -7.94
CA TRP A 594 -15.71 -11.30 -9.01
C TRP A 594 -15.24 -11.83 -10.36
N GLN A 595 -16.17 -12.09 -11.28
CA GLN A 595 -15.84 -12.40 -12.67
C GLN A 595 -15.75 -11.11 -13.49
N ILE A 596 -14.73 -11.02 -14.32
CA ILE A 596 -14.40 -9.81 -15.08
C ILE A 596 -14.23 -10.14 -16.57
N ALA A 597 -14.94 -9.42 -17.43
CA ALA A 597 -14.85 -9.53 -18.89
C ALA A 597 -14.81 -8.15 -19.57
N GLU A 598 -14.20 -8.05 -20.75
CA GLU A 598 -14.28 -6.84 -21.59
C GLU A 598 -15.70 -6.67 -22.15
N LYS A 599 -16.21 -5.44 -22.16
CA LYS A 599 -17.51 -5.07 -22.75
C LYS A 599 -17.45 -4.87 -24.28
#